data_AF-A0A7R9Q8M6-F1
#
_entry.id   AF-A0A7R9Q8M6-F1
#
_cell.length_a   1.000
_cell.length_b   1.000
_cell.length_c   1.000
_cell.angle_alpha   90.00
_cell.angle_beta   90.00
_cell.angle_gamma   90.00
#
_symmetry.space_group_name_H-M   'P 1'
#
loop_
_entity.id
_entity.type
_entity.pdbx_description
1 polymer ?
#
loop_
_entity_poly.entity_id
_entity_poly.type
_entity_poly.pdbx_seq_one_letter_code
_entity_poly.pdbx_strand_id
1 'polypeptide(L)'
;MSFALLRELVSVAQQIKKDRSIRVVILTGEANVFSAGMQLALAADIRIAHPETKMSIMESRWGLVPDMGLTRSIKGVIGIDLAKELTLTARIFDGNYAKDIGLVTHVDDSPLAKAQAIAEEMLQRSPDALMAAKRVLDAMEHQPQKSLRLEKIWQLKLLLGMGLMGSRMATRLIQAGLHVAVWNRTASACDALIDLGAHPLQLENIAKYPIILSCLADDKAVQLVYEHIEPYLQAKQVIVDFSSLSVDKTKQLAESATTKQVIWIDSPVSGGTAGAENGTLVIFAGGNAEKFLWLNMHLGNYKAIKTTDLLSRI
;
A
#
# COMPACT_ATOMS: atom_id res chain seq x y z
N MET A 1 -19.79 14.40 -30.78
CA MET A 1 -18.49 14.07 -30.15
C MET A 1 -17.52 13.66 -31.24
N SER A 2 -16.30 14.22 -31.30
CA SER A 2 -15.33 13.84 -32.33
C SER A 2 -14.70 12.48 -32.01
N PHE A 3 -14.34 11.70 -33.04
CA PHE A 3 -13.58 10.46 -32.87
C PHE A 3 -12.23 10.67 -32.17
N ALA A 4 -11.65 11.87 -32.30
CA ALA A 4 -10.41 12.25 -31.62
C ALA A 4 -10.61 12.29 -30.09
N LEU A 5 -11.66 12.96 -29.62
CA LEU A 5 -11.97 13.05 -28.19
C LEU A 5 -12.28 11.67 -27.58
N LEU A 6 -13.02 10.82 -28.30
CA LEU A 6 -13.31 9.45 -27.84
C LEU A 6 -12.02 8.64 -27.67
N ARG A 7 -11.09 8.71 -28.64
CA ARG A 7 -9.79 8.01 -28.55
C ARG A 7 -8.95 8.53 -27.40
N GLU A 8 -8.97 9.84 -27.16
CA GLU A 8 -8.24 10.46 -26.06
C GLU A 8 -8.82 10.03 -24.71
N LEU A 9 -10.15 10.04 -24.53
CA LEU A 9 -10.81 9.54 -23.32
C LEU A 9 -10.48 8.07 -23.05
N VAL A 10 -10.53 7.22 -24.08
CA VAL A 10 -10.15 5.80 -23.96
C VAL A 10 -8.66 5.65 -23.60
N SER A 11 -7.78 6.46 -24.20
CA SER A 11 -6.34 6.47 -23.88
C SER A 11 -6.10 6.84 -22.41
N VAL A 12 -6.71 7.93 -21.93
CA VAL A 12 -6.60 8.39 -20.55
C VAL A 12 -7.13 7.34 -19.57
N ALA A 13 -8.30 6.75 -19.84
CA ALA A 13 -8.86 5.68 -19.02
C ALA A 13 -7.92 4.45 -18.96
N GLN A 14 -7.27 4.10 -20.07
CA GLN A 14 -6.29 3.02 -20.11
C GLN A 14 -5.00 3.37 -19.35
N GLN A 15 -4.54 4.62 -19.43
CA GLN A 15 -3.39 5.10 -18.66
C GLN A 15 -3.69 5.04 -17.17
N ILE A 16 -4.83 5.59 -16.72
CA ILE A 16 -5.27 5.55 -15.33
C ILE A 16 -5.34 4.11 -14.82
N LYS A 17 -5.90 3.19 -15.62
CA LYS A 17 -6.01 1.77 -15.25
C LYS A 17 -4.67 1.05 -15.16
N LYS A 18 -3.69 1.45 -15.97
CA LYS A 18 -2.34 0.86 -15.98
C LYS A 18 -1.45 1.47 -14.91
N ASP A 19 -1.73 2.70 -14.50
CA ASP A 19 -0.96 3.41 -13.50
C ASP A 19 -1.11 2.75 -12.13
N ARG A 20 0.00 2.19 -11.65
CA ARG A 20 0.08 1.50 -10.37
C ARG A 20 0.34 2.46 -9.21
N SER A 21 0.38 3.77 -9.42
CA SER A 21 0.37 4.79 -8.36
C SER A 21 -1.06 5.21 -7.99
N ILE A 22 -2.00 5.11 -8.93
CA ILE A 22 -3.41 5.45 -8.71
C ILE A 22 -4.08 4.35 -7.87
N ARG A 23 -4.70 4.73 -6.76
CA ARG A 23 -5.36 3.81 -5.82
C ARG A 23 -6.87 3.86 -5.93
N VAL A 24 -7.42 5.06 -5.97
CA VAL A 24 -8.85 5.32 -6.02
C VAL A 24 -9.10 6.48 -6.97
N VAL A 25 -10.15 6.38 -7.77
CA VAL A 25 -10.69 7.46 -8.59
C VAL A 25 -11.98 7.92 -7.92
N ILE A 26 -11.98 9.17 -7.44
CA ILE A 26 -13.16 9.84 -6.91
C ILE A 26 -13.61 10.84 -7.95
N LEU A 27 -14.88 10.77 -8.35
CA LEU A 27 -15.47 11.76 -9.25
C LEU A 27 -16.47 12.62 -8.48
N THR A 28 -16.32 13.93 -8.65
CA THR A 28 -17.16 14.96 -8.05
C THR A 28 -17.90 15.71 -9.16
N GLY A 29 -19.13 16.16 -8.87
CA GLY A 29 -19.96 16.85 -9.85
C GLY A 29 -20.89 17.88 -9.23
N GLU A 30 -20.77 19.12 -9.72
CA GLU A 30 -21.62 20.26 -9.41
C GLU A 30 -22.12 20.86 -10.74
N ALA A 31 -23.10 20.22 -11.38
CA ALA A 31 -23.69 20.69 -12.65
C ALA A 31 -24.84 19.80 -13.10
N ASN A 32 -25.40 20.11 -14.26
CA ASN A 32 -26.19 19.18 -15.04
C ASN A 32 -25.27 18.16 -15.75
N VAL A 33 -25.29 16.90 -15.30
CA VAL A 33 -24.44 15.81 -15.82
C VAL A 33 -25.29 14.81 -16.60
N PHE A 34 -25.27 14.89 -17.92
CA PHE A 34 -26.10 14.06 -18.79
C PHE A 34 -25.29 13.06 -19.61
N SER A 35 -25.89 11.90 -19.90
CA SER A 35 -25.41 10.90 -20.86
C SER A 35 -23.94 10.54 -20.66
N ALA A 36 -23.04 10.92 -21.57
CA ALA A 36 -21.63 10.57 -21.52
C ALA A 36 -20.97 10.94 -20.17
N GLY A 37 -21.34 12.08 -19.57
CA GLY A 37 -20.82 12.48 -18.26
C GLY A 37 -21.20 11.49 -17.15
N MET A 38 -22.43 10.98 -17.17
CA MET A 38 -22.90 9.95 -16.24
C MET A 38 -22.23 8.59 -16.51
N GLN A 39 -22.12 8.18 -17.78
CA GLN A 39 -21.50 6.90 -18.13
C GLN A 39 -20.03 6.83 -17.70
N LEU A 40 -19.30 7.95 -17.82
CA LEU A 40 -17.93 8.11 -17.34
C LEU A 40 -17.88 8.18 -15.80
N ALA A 41 -18.84 8.87 -15.16
CA ALA A 41 -18.93 8.92 -13.70
C ALA A 41 -19.02 7.53 -13.07
N LEU A 42 -19.78 6.63 -13.70
CA LEU A 42 -19.94 5.24 -13.25
C LEU A 42 -18.67 4.39 -13.36
N ALA A 43 -17.62 4.87 -14.04
CA ALA A 43 -16.33 4.19 -14.07
C ALA A 43 -15.45 4.49 -12.82
N ALA A 44 -15.83 5.46 -11.99
CA ALA A 44 -15.13 5.77 -10.74
C ALA A 44 -15.50 4.83 -9.60
N ASP A 45 -14.57 4.66 -8.66
CA ASP A 45 -14.75 3.82 -7.48
C ASP A 45 -15.76 4.44 -6.50
N ILE A 46 -15.68 5.76 -6.32
CA ILE A 46 -16.53 6.53 -5.42
C ILE A 46 -17.08 7.73 -6.20
N ARG A 47 -18.40 7.96 -6.06
CA ARG A 47 -19.11 9.04 -6.74
C ARG A 47 -19.71 9.97 -5.71
N ILE A 48 -19.41 11.26 -5.83
CA ILE A 48 -19.91 12.30 -4.92
C ILE A 48 -20.59 13.38 -5.73
N ALA A 49 -21.84 13.71 -5.42
CA ALA A 49 -22.61 14.69 -6.15
C ALA A 49 -23.20 15.76 -5.22
N HIS A 50 -23.40 16.96 -5.74
CA HIS A 50 -24.23 17.96 -5.07
C HIS A 50 -25.71 17.51 -5.08
N PRO A 51 -26.52 17.80 -4.04
CA PRO A 51 -27.93 17.39 -3.98
C PRO A 51 -28.72 17.78 -5.23
N GLU A 52 -28.49 18.99 -5.74
CA GLU A 52 -29.18 19.53 -6.91
C GLU A 52 -28.62 19.12 -8.27
N THR A 53 -27.55 18.32 -8.32
CA THR A 53 -26.95 17.84 -9.58
C THR A 53 -28.00 17.07 -10.39
N LYS A 54 -28.35 17.56 -11.58
CA LYS A 54 -29.32 16.89 -12.45
C LYS A 54 -28.65 15.88 -13.37
N MET A 55 -29.27 14.72 -13.50
CA MET A 55 -28.69 13.53 -14.12
C MET A 55 -29.71 12.81 -15.01
N SER A 56 -29.25 12.19 -16.10
CA SER A 56 -30.09 11.38 -17.01
C SER A 56 -29.25 10.54 -17.99
N ILE A 57 -29.82 9.41 -18.43
CA ILE A 57 -29.35 8.61 -19.57
C ILE A 57 -30.20 9.02 -20.79
N MET A 58 -29.77 10.04 -21.53
CA MET A 58 -30.60 10.75 -22.53
C MET A 58 -30.62 10.13 -23.94
N GLU A 59 -29.78 9.13 -24.19
CA GLU A 59 -29.49 8.61 -25.53
C GLU A 59 -30.76 8.21 -26.30
N SER A 60 -31.75 7.62 -25.62
CA SER A 60 -33.02 7.23 -26.22
C SER A 60 -33.84 8.41 -26.76
N ARG A 61 -33.70 9.63 -26.21
CA ARG A 61 -34.36 10.84 -26.75
C ARG A 61 -33.88 11.22 -28.14
N TRP A 62 -32.66 10.80 -28.49
CA TRP A 62 -32.07 11.05 -29.80
C TRP A 62 -32.13 9.82 -30.71
N GLY A 63 -32.89 8.79 -30.32
CA GLY A 63 -32.95 7.53 -31.06
C GLY A 63 -31.65 6.72 -30.98
N LEU A 64 -30.83 6.97 -29.96
CA LEU A 64 -29.56 6.30 -29.73
C LEU A 64 -29.65 5.32 -28.55
N VAL A 65 -28.66 4.45 -28.47
CA VAL A 65 -28.44 3.58 -27.31
C VAL A 65 -27.24 4.09 -26.50
N PRO A 66 -27.20 3.85 -25.18
CA PRO A 66 -26.02 4.17 -24.37
C PRO A 66 -24.78 3.44 -24.89
N ASP A 67 -23.82 4.19 -25.40
CA ASP A 67 -22.67 3.67 -26.16
C ASP A 67 -21.30 4.01 -25.54
N MET A 68 -21.27 4.73 -24.42
CA MET A 68 -20.05 5.12 -23.69
C MET A 68 -19.71 4.16 -22.54
N GLY A 69 -20.13 2.90 -22.66
CA GLY A 69 -19.78 1.84 -21.70
C GLY A 69 -20.76 1.64 -20.56
N LEU A 70 -21.94 2.28 -20.57
CA LEU A 70 -22.98 2.12 -19.54
C LEU A 70 -23.26 0.65 -19.21
N THR A 71 -23.37 -0.21 -20.21
CA THR A 71 -23.69 -1.65 -20.04
C THR A 71 -22.64 -2.40 -19.22
N ARG A 72 -21.42 -1.88 -19.12
CA ARG A 72 -20.35 -2.40 -18.26
C ARG A 72 -20.34 -1.72 -16.89
N SER A 73 -20.47 -0.40 -16.85
CA SER A 73 -20.27 0.40 -15.63
C SER A 73 -21.49 0.44 -14.71
N ILE A 74 -22.71 0.24 -15.22
CA ILE A 74 -23.93 0.20 -14.40
C ILE A 74 -24.18 -1.16 -13.74
N LYS A 75 -23.53 -2.21 -14.24
CA LYS A 75 -23.72 -3.59 -13.77
C LYS A 75 -23.23 -3.70 -12.32
N GLY A 76 -24.10 -4.21 -11.44
CA GLY A 76 -23.80 -4.33 -10.01
C GLY A 76 -23.98 -3.04 -9.22
N VAL A 77 -24.31 -1.92 -9.87
CA VAL A 77 -24.60 -0.64 -9.21
C VAL A 77 -26.09 -0.51 -8.89
N ILE A 78 -26.95 -0.76 -9.90
CA ILE A 78 -28.41 -0.76 -9.74
C ILE A 78 -29.05 -1.98 -10.41
N GLY A 79 -30.31 -2.24 -10.08
CA GLY A 79 -31.13 -3.28 -10.72
C GLY A 79 -31.28 -3.07 -12.24
N ILE A 80 -31.34 -4.16 -13.00
CA ILE A 80 -31.45 -4.11 -14.47
C ILE A 80 -32.79 -3.54 -14.95
N ASP A 81 -33.84 -3.70 -14.15
CA ASP A 81 -35.16 -3.11 -14.35
C ASP A 81 -35.10 -1.58 -14.25
N LEU A 82 -34.51 -1.05 -13.18
CA LEU A 82 -34.32 0.39 -13.01
C LEU A 82 -33.37 0.98 -14.06
N ALA A 83 -32.29 0.27 -14.41
CA ALA A 83 -31.39 0.69 -15.49
C ALA A 83 -32.14 0.82 -16.84
N LYS A 84 -33.04 -0.11 -17.14
CA LYS A 84 -33.93 -0.03 -18.32
C LYS A 84 -34.90 1.15 -18.20
N GLU A 85 -35.57 1.32 -17.06
CA GLU A 85 -36.48 2.45 -16.85
C GLU A 85 -35.79 3.79 -17.11
N LEU A 86 -34.64 4.03 -16.47
CA LEU A 86 -33.89 5.29 -16.63
C LEU A 86 -33.40 5.49 -18.07
N THR A 87 -32.95 4.42 -18.73
CA THR A 87 -32.49 4.48 -20.14
C THR A 87 -33.64 4.73 -21.11
N LEU A 88 -34.77 4.04 -20.95
CA LEU A 88 -35.90 4.08 -21.89
C LEU A 88 -36.72 5.36 -21.72
N THR A 89 -36.89 5.83 -20.48
CA THR A 89 -37.62 7.08 -20.20
C THR A 89 -36.77 8.32 -20.43
N ALA A 90 -35.44 8.20 -20.32
CA ALA A 90 -34.52 9.33 -20.32
C ALA A 90 -34.97 10.47 -19.38
N ARG A 91 -35.57 10.09 -18.24
CA ARG A 91 -36.05 11.07 -17.25
C ARG A 91 -34.87 11.73 -16.55
N ILE A 92 -35.05 12.99 -16.20
CA ILE A 92 -34.08 13.73 -15.39
C ILE A 92 -34.38 13.49 -13.92
N PHE A 93 -33.35 13.24 -13.13
CA PHE A 93 -33.41 13.07 -11.67
C PHE A 93 -32.27 13.85 -11.00
N ASP A 94 -32.32 14.03 -9.68
CA ASP A 94 -31.34 14.80 -8.92
C ASP A 94 -30.33 13.93 -8.16
N GLY A 95 -29.40 14.58 -7.45
CA GLY A 95 -28.34 13.93 -6.66
C GLY A 95 -28.88 13.08 -5.52
N ASN A 96 -29.94 13.55 -4.85
CA ASN A 96 -30.58 12.83 -3.77
C ASN A 96 -31.16 11.51 -4.26
N TYR A 97 -31.99 11.56 -5.31
CA TYR A 97 -32.54 10.34 -5.91
C TYR A 97 -31.43 9.42 -6.41
N ALA A 98 -30.37 9.96 -7.03
CA ALA A 98 -29.24 9.17 -7.51
C ALA A 98 -28.51 8.42 -6.38
N LYS A 99 -28.44 9.00 -5.18
CA LYS A 99 -27.89 8.34 -3.99
C LYS A 99 -28.82 7.24 -3.48
N ASP A 100 -30.11 7.51 -3.40
CA ASP A 100 -31.10 6.55 -2.89
C ASP A 100 -31.12 5.26 -3.71
N ILE A 101 -30.91 5.37 -5.02
CA ILE A 101 -30.85 4.20 -5.91
C ILE A 101 -29.45 3.60 -6.03
N GLY A 102 -28.41 4.18 -5.44
CA GLY A 102 -27.03 3.68 -5.46
C GLY A 102 -26.16 4.13 -6.65
N LEU A 103 -26.69 4.94 -7.57
CA LEU A 103 -25.89 5.53 -8.66
C LEU A 103 -24.83 6.52 -8.13
N VAL A 104 -25.06 7.16 -6.99
CA VAL A 104 -24.11 8.04 -6.31
C VAL A 104 -23.81 7.49 -4.91
N THR A 105 -22.55 7.52 -4.49
CA THR A 105 -22.13 7.00 -3.17
C THR A 105 -22.43 8.01 -2.06
N HIS A 106 -22.14 9.29 -2.31
CA HIS A 106 -22.33 10.37 -1.35
C HIS A 106 -22.97 11.59 -2.00
N VAL A 107 -23.80 12.28 -1.22
CA VAL A 107 -24.32 13.61 -1.56
C VAL A 107 -23.81 14.59 -0.52
N ASP A 108 -23.28 15.72 -0.97
CA ASP A 108 -22.66 16.75 -0.14
C ASP A 108 -22.79 18.12 -0.82
N ASP A 109 -22.95 19.20 -0.06
CA ASP A 109 -23.01 20.57 -0.60
C ASP A 109 -21.65 21.04 -1.14
N SER A 110 -20.55 20.40 -0.71
CA SER A 110 -19.22 20.58 -1.29
C SER A 110 -18.60 19.23 -1.67
N PRO A 111 -18.99 18.65 -2.83
CA PRO A 111 -18.49 17.36 -3.29
C PRO A 111 -16.96 17.24 -3.34
N LEU A 112 -16.26 18.32 -3.73
CA LEU A 112 -14.80 18.32 -3.77
C LEU A 112 -14.17 18.23 -2.38
N ALA A 113 -14.67 19.00 -1.41
CA ALA A 113 -14.17 18.93 -0.04
C ALA A 113 -14.42 17.54 0.56
N LYS A 114 -15.59 16.94 0.29
CA LYS A 114 -15.89 15.57 0.71
C LYS A 114 -14.95 14.54 0.09
N ALA A 115 -14.62 14.68 -1.20
CA ALA A 115 -13.66 13.81 -1.88
C ALA A 115 -12.26 13.93 -1.27
N GLN A 116 -11.80 15.15 -0.97
CA GLN A 116 -10.53 15.40 -0.31
C GLN A 116 -10.47 14.76 1.08
N ALA A 117 -11.52 14.90 1.88
CA ALA A 117 -11.58 14.28 3.20
C ALA A 117 -11.50 12.74 3.14
N ILE A 118 -12.16 12.11 2.17
CA ILE A 118 -12.06 10.65 1.96
C ILE A 118 -10.65 10.27 1.51
N ALA A 119 -10.04 11.05 0.62
CA ALA A 119 -8.67 10.82 0.17
C ALA A 119 -7.66 10.95 1.33
N GLU A 120 -7.83 11.94 2.20
CA GLU A 120 -7.01 12.13 3.41
C GLU A 120 -7.11 10.94 4.37
N GLU A 121 -8.29 10.35 4.54
CA GLU A 121 -8.45 9.13 5.33
C GLU A 121 -7.67 7.96 4.71
N MET A 122 -7.70 7.82 3.37
CA MET A 122 -6.97 6.79 2.65
C MET A 122 -5.45 6.96 2.75
N LEU A 123 -4.95 8.21 2.81
CA LEU A 123 -3.52 8.47 2.97
C LEU A 123 -2.96 7.89 4.29
N GLN A 124 -3.81 7.66 5.30
CA GLN A 124 -3.44 7.04 6.58
C GLN A 124 -3.39 5.50 6.51
N ARG A 125 -3.51 4.89 5.33
CA ARG A 125 -3.54 3.44 5.11
C ARG A 125 -2.35 3.00 4.25
N SER A 126 -2.01 1.71 4.32
CA SER A 126 -0.98 1.13 3.46
C SER A 126 -1.40 1.24 1.97
N PRO A 127 -0.61 1.88 1.10
CA PRO A 127 -0.94 1.99 -0.32
C PRO A 127 -1.09 0.63 -1.01
N ASP A 128 -0.34 -0.38 -0.57
CA ASP A 128 -0.45 -1.75 -1.10
C ASP A 128 -1.72 -2.44 -0.62
N ALA A 129 -2.13 -2.21 0.63
CA ALA A 129 -3.38 -2.72 1.16
C ALA A 129 -4.58 -2.12 0.42
N LEU A 130 -4.56 -0.81 0.16
CA LEU A 130 -5.60 -0.13 -0.63
C LEU A 130 -5.69 -0.68 -2.05
N MET A 131 -4.55 -0.80 -2.74
CA MET A 131 -4.49 -1.38 -4.10
C MET A 131 -4.99 -2.83 -4.11
N ALA A 132 -4.57 -3.64 -3.15
CA ALA A 132 -4.97 -5.03 -3.05
C ALA A 132 -6.47 -5.18 -2.77
N ALA A 133 -6.99 -4.43 -1.79
CA ALA A 133 -8.41 -4.42 -1.44
C ALA A 133 -9.27 -4.05 -2.66
N LYS A 134 -8.94 -2.95 -3.34
CA LYS A 134 -9.62 -2.56 -4.58
C LYS A 134 -9.61 -3.68 -5.62
N ARG A 135 -8.46 -4.29 -5.89
CA ARG A 135 -8.35 -5.35 -6.90
C ARG A 135 -9.15 -6.60 -6.57
N VAL A 136 -9.27 -6.95 -5.28
CA VAL A 136 -10.08 -8.08 -4.83
C VAL A 136 -11.56 -7.77 -4.99
N LEU A 137 -11.99 -6.55 -4.59
CA LEU A 137 -13.37 -6.10 -4.73
C LEU A 137 -13.78 -5.95 -6.20
N ASP A 138 -12.96 -5.35 -7.06
CA ASP A 138 -13.19 -5.27 -8.51
C ASP A 138 -13.34 -6.67 -9.15
N ALA A 139 -12.55 -7.63 -8.66
CA ALA A 139 -12.63 -9.01 -9.13
C ALA A 139 -13.91 -9.72 -8.68
N MET A 140 -14.56 -9.30 -7.59
CA MET A 140 -15.85 -9.84 -7.16
C MET A 140 -16.91 -9.64 -8.25
N GLU A 141 -16.98 -8.46 -8.86
CA GLU A 141 -17.97 -8.14 -9.89
C GLU A 141 -17.58 -8.69 -11.28
N HIS A 142 -16.30 -8.60 -11.65
CA HIS A 142 -15.86 -8.91 -13.01
C HIS A 142 -15.32 -10.32 -13.20
N GLN A 143 -14.85 -10.96 -12.13
CA GLN A 143 -14.22 -12.29 -12.15
C GLN A 143 -14.57 -13.09 -10.89
N PRO A 144 -15.87 -13.29 -10.57
CA PRO A 144 -16.32 -13.82 -9.28
C PRO A 144 -15.66 -15.16 -8.93
N GLN A 145 -15.48 -16.04 -9.93
CA GLN A 145 -14.83 -17.35 -9.78
C GLN A 145 -13.36 -17.28 -9.30
N LYS A 146 -12.68 -16.14 -9.49
CA LYS A 146 -11.29 -15.92 -9.09
C LYS A 146 -11.14 -15.05 -7.86
N SER A 147 -12.20 -14.38 -7.41
CA SER A 147 -12.18 -13.39 -6.32
C SER A 147 -11.57 -13.96 -5.03
N LEU A 148 -12.07 -15.11 -4.54
CA LEU A 148 -11.56 -15.78 -3.34
C LEU A 148 -10.10 -16.23 -3.46
N ARG A 149 -9.67 -16.63 -4.66
CA ARG A 149 -8.27 -16.99 -4.90
C ARG A 149 -7.39 -15.75 -4.90
N LEU A 150 -7.86 -14.65 -5.48
CA LEU A 150 -7.16 -13.36 -5.47
C LEU A 150 -7.05 -12.80 -4.05
N GLU A 151 -8.10 -12.91 -3.24
CA GLU A 151 -8.06 -12.55 -1.82
C GLU A 151 -6.94 -13.29 -1.10
N LYS A 152 -6.88 -14.63 -1.20
CA LYS A 152 -5.80 -15.43 -0.60
C LYS A 152 -4.42 -15.04 -1.11
N ILE A 153 -4.26 -14.83 -2.43
CA ILE A 153 -2.98 -14.44 -3.02
C ILE A 153 -2.54 -13.07 -2.53
N TRP A 154 -3.45 -12.09 -2.49
CA TRP A 154 -3.13 -10.74 -2.04
C TRP A 154 -2.88 -10.70 -0.54
N GLN A 155 -3.67 -11.43 0.25
CA GLN A 155 -3.45 -11.59 1.68
C GLN A 155 -2.05 -12.19 1.94
N LEU A 156 -1.71 -13.30 1.26
CA LEU A 156 -0.39 -13.90 1.37
C LEU A 156 0.72 -12.96 0.88
N LYS A 157 0.50 -12.19 -0.18
CA LYS A 157 1.47 -11.20 -0.67
C LYS A 157 1.65 -10.02 0.27
N LEU A 158 0.60 -9.58 0.96
CA LEU A 158 0.68 -8.51 1.96
C LEU A 158 1.36 -9.02 3.24
N LEU A 159 1.12 -10.29 3.62
CA LEU A 159 1.78 -10.95 4.74
C LEU A 159 3.26 -11.27 4.46
N LEU A 160 3.60 -11.68 3.24
CA LEU A 160 4.97 -12.04 2.83
C LEU A 160 5.76 -10.87 2.20
N GLY A 161 5.09 -9.79 1.79
CA GLY A 161 5.65 -8.61 1.14
C GLY A 161 6.15 -7.57 2.15
N MET A 162 7.00 -7.98 3.07
CA MET A 162 7.46 -7.17 4.20
C MET A 162 8.61 -6.21 3.85
N GLY A 163 8.44 -5.35 2.84
CA GLY A 163 9.34 -4.20 2.62
C GLY A 163 8.95 -2.96 3.43
N LEU A 164 7.72 -2.94 3.96
CA LEU A 164 7.09 -1.78 4.59
C LEU A 164 7.76 -1.36 5.91
N MET A 165 8.29 -2.31 6.70
CA MET A 165 8.94 -1.99 7.97
C MET A 165 10.36 -1.48 7.75
N GLY A 166 11.16 -2.20 6.97
CA GLY A 166 12.50 -1.76 6.58
C GLY A 166 12.50 -0.38 5.91
N SER A 167 11.55 -0.10 5.01
CA SER A 167 11.50 1.21 4.33
C SER A 167 11.16 2.36 5.27
N ARG A 168 10.24 2.17 6.22
CA ARG A 168 9.90 3.21 7.21
C ARG A 168 11.02 3.46 8.20
N MET A 169 11.65 2.38 8.68
CA MET A 169 12.82 2.47 9.55
C MET A 169 13.97 3.18 8.82
N ALA A 170 14.25 2.81 7.58
CA ALA A 170 15.28 3.47 6.75
C ALA A 170 14.96 4.95 6.49
N THR A 171 13.71 5.29 6.16
CA THR A 171 13.26 6.68 5.97
C THR A 171 13.59 7.54 7.19
N ARG A 172 13.33 7.04 8.40
CA ARG A 172 13.66 7.76 9.64
C ARG A 172 15.14 7.94 9.85
N LEU A 173 15.96 6.92 9.54
CA LEU A 173 17.41 7.02 9.65
C LEU A 173 17.96 8.07 8.68
N ILE A 174 17.44 8.12 7.45
CA ILE A 174 17.79 9.14 6.44
C ILE A 174 17.39 10.54 6.93
N GLN A 175 16.16 10.71 7.44
CA GLN A 175 15.67 11.99 7.98
C GLN A 175 16.46 12.45 9.22
N ALA A 176 17.02 11.52 9.98
CA ALA A 176 17.92 11.82 11.08
C ALA A 176 19.34 12.22 10.62
N GLY A 177 19.59 12.29 9.31
CA GLY A 177 20.87 12.70 8.72
C GLY A 177 21.92 11.58 8.67
N LEU A 178 21.54 10.31 8.84
CA LEU A 178 22.46 9.19 8.76
C LEU A 178 22.72 8.79 7.31
N HIS A 179 23.95 8.33 7.04
CA HIS A 179 24.30 7.73 5.76
C HIS A 179 23.74 6.30 5.67
N VAL A 180 22.63 6.14 4.96
CA VAL A 180 21.93 4.85 4.84
C VAL A 180 22.14 4.27 3.46
N ALA A 181 22.57 3.01 3.40
CA ALA A 181 22.59 2.22 2.18
C ALA A 181 21.51 1.14 2.23
N VAL A 182 20.79 0.94 1.13
CA VAL A 182 19.60 0.09 1.07
C VAL A 182 19.73 -0.98 0.00
N TRP A 183 19.31 -2.19 0.33
CA TRP A 183 19.22 -3.31 -0.60
C TRP A 183 17.89 -4.05 -0.41
N ASN A 184 17.33 -4.53 -1.51
CA ASN A 184 16.23 -5.46 -1.50
C ASN A 184 16.38 -6.42 -2.70
N ARG A 185 15.83 -7.64 -2.58
CA ARG A 185 15.80 -8.63 -3.67
C ARG A 185 15.19 -8.03 -4.96
N THR A 186 14.19 -7.17 -4.83
CA THR A 186 13.64 -6.40 -5.94
C THR A 186 14.16 -4.96 -5.84
N ALA A 187 15.07 -4.59 -6.75
CA ALA A 187 15.77 -3.30 -6.70
C ALA A 187 14.81 -2.09 -6.69
N SER A 188 13.72 -2.13 -7.46
CA SER A 188 12.76 -1.03 -7.55
C SER A 188 12.00 -0.75 -6.24
N ALA A 189 12.10 -1.63 -5.24
CA ALA A 189 11.56 -1.37 -3.90
C ALA A 189 12.42 -0.37 -3.11
N CYS A 190 13.65 -0.09 -3.55
CA CYS A 190 14.53 0.89 -2.94
C CYS A 190 14.39 2.29 -3.56
N ASP A 191 13.75 2.44 -4.72
CA ASP A 191 13.71 3.70 -5.50
C ASP A 191 13.27 4.90 -4.66
N ALA A 192 12.17 4.75 -3.91
CA ALA A 192 11.67 5.81 -3.04
C ALA A 192 12.64 6.21 -1.91
N LEU A 193 13.46 5.28 -1.41
CA LEU A 193 14.47 5.58 -0.39
C LEU A 193 15.70 6.25 -1.02
N ILE A 194 16.05 5.87 -2.25
CA ILE A 194 17.13 6.50 -3.02
C ILE A 194 16.76 7.95 -3.34
N ASP A 195 15.51 8.20 -3.74
CA ASP A 195 14.98 9.55 -3.96
C ASP A 195 15.03 10.42 -2.69
N LEU A 196 14.92 9.80 -1.50
CA LEU A 196 15.05 10.46 -0.20
C LEU A 196 16.51 10.68 0.24
N GLY A 197 17.50 10.14 -0.47
CA GLY A 197 18.93 10.31 -0.17
C GLY A 197 19.66 9.05 0.28
N ALA A 198 19.03 7.87 0.24
CA ALA A 198 19.74 6.61 0.47
C ALA A 198 20.65 6.24 -0.72
N HIS A 199 21.68 5.44 -0.45
CA HIS A 199 22.52 4.88 -1.49
C HIS A 199 22.13 3.43 -1.81
N PRO A 200 22.10 3.01 -3.09
CA PRO A 200 21.92 1.60 -3.41
C PRO A 200 23.11 0.79 -2.89
N LEU A 201 22.84 -0.24 -2.11
CA LEU A 201 23.85 -1.16 -1.58
C LEU A 201 24.03 -2.34 -2.54
N GLN A 202 25.29 -2.65 -2.86
CA GLN A 202 25.69 -3.94 -3.43
C GLN A 202 26.19 -4.80 -2.28
N LEU A 203 25.70 -6.03 -2.13
CA LEU A 203 25.95 -6.87 -0.96
C LEU A 203 27.44 -7.19 -0.75
N GLU A 204 28.24 -7.21 -1.82
CA GLU A 204 29.69 -7.42 -1.77
C GLU A 204 30.43 -6.27 -1.06
N ASN A 205 29.80 -5.10 -0.98
CA ASN A 205 30.33 -3.91 -0.30
C ASN A 205 29.89 -3.82 1.18
N ILE A 206 29.24 -4.84 1.74
CA ILE A 206 28.71 -4.82 3.11
C ILE A 206 29.78 -4.52 4.16
N ALA A 207 31.05 -4.89 3.90
CA ALA A 207 32.19 -4.64 4.77
C ALA A 207 32.40 -3.15 5.14
N LYS A 208 31.91 -2.23 4.28
CA LYS A 208 32.05 -0.78 4.49
C LYS A 208 31.14 -0.24 5.60
N TYR A 209 30.14 -1.02 6.03
CA TYR A 209 29.10 -0.57 6.95
C TYR A 209 29.27 -1.23 8.31
N PRO A 210 29.55 -0.48 9.39
CA PRO A 210 29.76 -1.07 10.71
C PRO A 210 28.47 -1.67 11.31
N ILE A 211 27.30 -1.19 10.85
CA ILE A 211 25.98 -1.59 11.33
C ILE A 211 25.15 -2.08 10.14
N ILE A 212 24.59 -3.28 10.29
CA ILE A 212 23.75 -3.93 9.29
C ILE A 212 22.38 -4.17 9.94
N LEU A 213 21.34 -3.60 9.35
CA LEU A 213 19.96 -3.75 9.82
C LEU A 213 19.22 -4.70 8.87
N SER A 214 18.73 -5.82 9.39
CA SER A 214 17.99 -6.82 8.62
C SER A 214 16.52 -6.82 9.05
N CYS A 215 15.60 -6.78 8.08
CA CYS A 215 14.16 -6.85 8.33
C CYS A 215 13.51 -7.60 7.17
N LEU A 216 13.55 -8.93 7.24
CA LEU A 216 13.18 -9.84 6.17
C LEU A 216 11.98 -10.70 6.56
N ALA A 217 11.42 -11.39 5.56
CA ALA A 217 10.10 -12.03 5.68
C ALA A 217 10.07 -13.25 6.62
N ASP A 218 11.10 -14.09 6.57
CA ASP A 218 11.13 -15.39 7.23
C ASP A 218 12.57 -15.94 7.32
N ASP A 219 12.70 -17.09 8.01
CA ASP A 219 13.95 -17.86 8.16
C ASP A 219 14.69 -18.07 6.84
N LYS A 220 13.97 -18.37 5.76
CA LYS A 220 14.57 -18.67 4.46
C LYS A 220 15.12 -17.39 3.81
N ALA A 221 14.40 -16.28 3.91
CA ALA A 221 14.83 -15.00 3.39
C ALA A 221 16.10 -14.52 4.10
N VAL A 222 16.13 -14.58 5.44
CA VAL A 222 17.34 -14.20 6.20
C VAL A 222 18.50 -15.13 5.89
N GLN A 223 18.29 -16.45 5.87
CA GLN A 223 19.34 -17.40 5.52
C GLN A 223 19.96 -17.09 4.15
N LEU A 224 19.14 -16.88 3.12
CA LEU A 224 19.63 -16.58 1.77
C LEU A 224 20.43 -15.28 1.74
N VAL A 225 19.94 -14.20 2.37
CA VAL A 225 20.67 -12.92 2.40
C VAL A 225 21.97 -13.06 3.19
N TYR A 226 21.93 -13.76 4.33
CA TYR A 226 23.09 -14.00 5.16
C TYR A 226 24.19 -14.75 4.41
N GLU A 227 23.86 -15.83 3.70
CA GLU A 227 24.81 -16.58 2.87
C GLU A 227 25.51 -15.72 1.80
N HIS A 228 24.82 -14.70 1.27
CA HIS A 228 25.41 -13.78 0.28
C HIS A 228 26.37 -12.76 0.91
N ILE A 229 26.10 -12.32 2.15
CA ILE A 229 26.94 -11.32 2.83
C ILE A 229 28.07 -11.96 3.66
N GLU A 230 27.89 -13.19 4.15
CA GLU A 230 28.83 -13.90 5.03
C GLU A 230 30.29 -13.91 4.55
N PRO A 231 30.58 -14.08 3.23
CA PRO A 231 31.95 -14.03 2.72
C PRO A 231 32.62 -12.65 2.90
N TYR A 232 31.84 -11.59 2.94
CA TYR A 232 32.29 -10.20 2.95
C TYR A 232 32.23 -9.55 4.34
N LEU A 233 31.64 -10.22 5.34
CA LEU A 233 31.59 -9.72 6.71
C LEU A 233 32.99 -9.59 7.33
N GLN A 234 33.18 -8.55 8.13
CA GLN A 234 34.39 -8.25 8.89
C GLN A 234 34.14 -8.24 10.39
N ALA A 235 35.18 -8.58 11.15
CA ALA A 235 35.14 -8.56 12.60
C ALA A 235 34.66 -7.20 13.15
N LYS A 236 33.92 -7.25 14.26
CA LYS A 236 33.32 -6.09 14.97
C LYS A 236 32.13 -5.42 14.27
N GLN A 237 31.70 -5.87 13.09
CA GLN A 237 30.40 -5.44 12.55
C GLN A 237 29.26 -5.91 13.47
N VAL A 238 28.16 -5.16 13.47
CA VAL A 238 26.95 -5.49 14.22
C VAL A 238 25.80 -5.73 13.25
N ILE A 239 25.21 -6.92 13.31
CA ILE A 239 23.96 -7.25 12.61
C ILE A 239 22.83 -7.17 13.63
N VAL A 240 21.87 -6.28 13.38
CA VAL A 240 20.61 -6.21 14.13
C VAL A 240 19.52 -6.77 13.24
N ASP A 241 18.94 -7.90 13.64
CA ASP A 241 17.87 -8.54 12.89
C ASP A 241 16.51 -8.27 13.56
N PHE A 242 15.61 -7.65 12.81
CA PHE A 242 14.24 -7.32 13.17
C PHE A 242 13.24 -8.32 12.59
N SER A 243 13.73 -9.38 11.95
CA SER A 243 12.92 -10.37 11.24
C SER A 243 12.22 -11.30 12.24
N SER A 244 11.08 -11.86 11.84
CA SER A 244 10.35 -12.83 12.66
C SER A 244 10.93 -14.24 12.47
N LEU A 245 12.10 -14.50 13.07
CA LEU A 245 12.78 -15.79 12.94
C LEU A 245 12.38 -16.82 14.00
N SER A 246 12.53 -18.09 13.65
CA SER A 246 12.50 -19.17 14.65
C SER A 246 13.73 -19.10 15.57
N VAL A 247 13.55 -19.51 16.82
CA VAL A 247 14.63 -19.48 17.84
C VAL A 247 15.86 -20.25 17.38
N ASP A 248 15.66 -21.41 16.76
CA ASP A 248 16.77 -22.24 16.27
C ASP A 248 17.51 -21.58 15.11
N LYS A 249 16.78 -20.90 14.20
CA LYS A 249 17.40 -20.16 13.10
C LYS A 249 18.23 -18.98 13.62
N THR A 250 17.69 -18.21 14.57
CA THR A 250 18.41 -17.10 15.20
C THR A 250 19.71 -17.58 15.85
N LYS A 251 19.67 -18.70 16.60
CA LYS A 251 20.88 -19.29 17.22
C LYS A 251 21.91 -19.70 16.17
N GLN A 252 21.47 -20.41 15.13
CA GLN A 252 22.34 -20.87 14.05
C GLN A 252 23.07 -19.71 13.36
N LEU A 253 22.34 -18.64 13.00
CA LEU A 253 22.92 -17.47 12.35
C LEU A 253 23.82 -16.67 13.28
N ALA A 254 23.44 -16.54 14.55
CA ALA A 254 24.27 -15.88 15.56
C ALA A 254 25.60 -16.63 15.81
N GLU A 255 25.57 -17.96 15.83
CA GLU A 255 26.78 -18.79 15.94
C GLU A 255 27.70 -18.61 14.73
N SER A 256 27.15 -18.70 13.51
CA SER A 256 27.92 -18.43 12.29
C SER A 256 28.53 -17.03 12.31
N ALA A 257 27.76 -15.99 12.66
CA ALA A 257 28.27 -14.62 12.76
C ALA A 257 29.40 -14.50 13.79
N THR A 258 29.27 -15.21 14.92
CA THR A 258 30.29 -15.24 15.97
C THR A 258 31.61 -15.84 15.48
N THR A 259 31.59 -16.86 14.60
CA THR A 259 32.83 -17.42 14.01
C THR A 259 33.62 -16.38 13.20
N LYS A 260 32.95 -15.36 12.66
CA LYS A 260 33.55 -14.21 11.97
C LYS A 260 33.80 -13.00 12.90
N GLN A 261 33.59 -13.15 14.20
CA GLN A 261 33.65 -12.06 15.19
C GLN A 261 32.67 -10.92 14.90
N VAL A 262 31.52 -11.23 14.28
CA VAL A 262 30.41 -10.32 14.03
C VAL A 262 29.40 -10.46 15.16
N ILE A 263 28.87 -9.33 15.63
CA ILE A 263 27.90 -9.30 16.72
C ILE A 263 26.50 -9.42 16.13
N TRP A 264 25.83 -10.54 16.38
CA TRP A 264 24.40 -10.69 16.06
C TRP A 264 23.52 -10.25 17.23
N ILE A 265 22.54 -9.39 16.95
CA ILE A 265 21.52 -8.95 17.90
C ILE A 265 20.15 -9.31 17.32
N ASP A 266 19.49 -10.26 17.97
CA ASP A 266 18.09 -10.60 17.71
C ASP A 266 17.21 -9.52 18.33
N SER A 267 16.44 -8.82 17.51
CA SER A 267 15.80 -7.59 17.91
C SER A 267 14.43 -7.44 17.26
N PRO A 268 13.45 -8.33 17.55
CA PRO A 268 12.11 -8.14 17.03
C PRO A 268 11.54 -6.78 17.47
N VAL A 269 10.59 -6.26 16.70
CA VAL A 269 9.97 -4.95 16.95
C VAL A 269 8.47 -5.06 17.13
N SER A 270 7.92 -4.20 18.00
CA SER A 270 6.48 -4.02 18.19
C SER A 270 6.08 -2.55 17.96
N GLY A 271 4.82 -2.34 17.58
CA GLY A 271 4.28 -1.01 17.20
C GLY A 271 3.87 -0.89 15.73
N GLY A 272 4.16 -1.89 14.90
CA GLY A 272 3.73 -1.95 13.49
C GLY A 272 4.23 -0.79 12.63
N THR A 273 3.65 -0.63 11.44
CA THR A 273 4.06 0.38 10.45
C THR A 273 3.91 1.81 10.98
N ALA A 274 2.82 2.10 11.69
CA ALA A 274 2.60 3.40 12.32
C ALA A 274 3.68 3.71 13.37
N GLY A 275 4.15 2.71 14.12
CA GLY A 275 5.23 2.89 15.07
C GLY A 275 6.55 3.25 14.41
N ALA A 276 6.90 2.65 13.26
CA ALA A 276 8.10 3.02 12.52
C ALA A 276 8.01 4.41 11.90
N GLU A 277 6.86 4.76 11.32
CA GLU A 277 6.62 6.09 10.77
C GLU A 277 6.73 7.17 11.84
N ASN A 278 6.33 6.88 13.07
CA ASN A 278 6.31 7.85 14.18
C ASN A 278 7.56 7.80 15.07
N GLY A 279 8.49 6.87 14.86
CA GLY A 279 9.66 6.71 15.73
C GLY A 279 9.33 6.11 17.10
N THR A 280 8.17 5.46 17.22
CA THR A 280 7.64 4.94 18.50
C THR A 280 7.70 3.41 18.57
N LEU A 281 8.47 2.76 17.69
CA LEU A 281 8.70 1.31 17.80
C LEU A 281 9.29 0.97 19.17
N VAL A 282 8.80 -0.14 19.70
CA VAL A 282 9.44 -0.84 20.79
C VAL A 282 10.42 -1.82 20.17
N ILE A 283 11.71 -1.62 20.45
CA ILE A 283 12.78 -2.52 20.02
C ILE A 283 13.12 -3.45 21.17
N PHE A 284 12.97 -4.76 20.97
CA PHE A 284 13.42 -5.78 21.92
C PHE A 284 14.90 -6.09 21.66
N ALA A 285 15.66 -6.44 22.69
CA ALA A 285 17.10 -6.68 22.58
C ALA A 285 17.49 -8.05 23.13
N GLY A 286 17.62 -9.05 22.28
CA GLY A 286 18.12 -10.37 22.64
C GLY A 286 19.63 -10.33 22.93
N GLY A 287 20.04 -10.67 24.16
CA GLY A 287 21.45 -10.84 24.51
C GLY A 287 21.88 -10.26 25.86
N ASN A 288 23.17 -10.01 26.01
CA ASN A 288 23.80 -9.48 27.23
C ASN A 288 23.61 -7.96 27.38
N ALA A 289 23.97 -7.42 28.54
CA ALA A 289 23.80 -5.98 28.86
C ALA A 289 24.54 -5.05 27.89
N GLU A 290 25.66 -5.50 27.31
CA GLU A 290 26.45 -4.74 26.34
C GLU A 290 25.70 -4.56 25.01
N LYS A 291 25.05 -5.60 24.49
CA LYS A 291 24.22 -5.51 23.27
C LYS A 291 23.03 -4.56 23.47
N PHE A 292 22.41 -4.58 24.65
CA PHE A 292 21.32 -3.66 24.99
C PHE A 292 21.79 -2.19 25.06
N LEU A 293 22.91 -1.94 25.75
CA LEU A 293 23.47 -0.59 25.86
C LEU A 293 23.88 -0.05 24.50
N TRP A 294 24.45 -0.91 23.64
CA TRP A 294 24.80 -0.57 22.27
C TRP A 294 23.57 -0.16 21.44
N LEU A 295 22.48 -0.94 21.49
CA LEU A 295 21.23 -0.61 20.79
C LEU A 295 20.67 0.73 21.24
N ASN A 296 20.66 1.00 22.54
CA ASN A 296 20.14 2.25 23.08
C ASN A 296 20.99 3.46 22.64
N MET A 297 22.31 3.31 22.53
CA MET A 297 23.20 4.38 22.08
C MET A 297 23.06 4.69 20.57
N HIS A 298 22.80 3.69 19.73
CA HIS A 298 22.81 3.85 18.27
C HIS A 298 21.41 3.93 17.63
N LEU A 299 20.39 3.38 18.30
CA LEU A 299 18.98 3.39 17.84
C LEU A 299 18.05 4.12 18.82
N GLY A 300 18.57 4.87 19.79
CA GLY A 300 17.83 5.53 20.89
C GLY A 300 16.77 6.56 20.49
N ASN A 301 16.60 6.83 19.19
CA ASN A 301 15.42 7.51 18.66
C ASN A 301 14.14 6.63 18.76
N TYR A 302 14.28 5.35 19.11
CA TYR A 302 13.21 4.40 19.42
C TYR A 302 13.30 3.98 20.90
N LYS A 303 12.17 3.68 21.55
CA LYS A 303 12.17 3.17 22.93
C LYS A 303 12.69 1.73 22.96
N ALA A 304 13.96 1.53 23.30
CA ALA A 304 14.54 0.21 23.52
C ALA A 304 14.09 -0.36 24.90
N ILE A 305 13.54 -1.57 24.92
CA ILE A 305 13.11 -2.26 26.17
C ILE A 305 13.97 -3.50 26.38
N LYS A 306 14.45 -3.68 27.63
CA LYS A 306 15.29 -4.81 28.02
C LYS A 306 14.45 -6.08 28.12
N THR A 307 14.82 -7.11 27.38
CA THR A 307 14.08 -8.39 27.30
C THR A 307 14.15 -9.21 28.59
N THR A 308 15.10 -8.92 29.49
CA THR A 308 15.23 -9.60 30.79
C THR A 308 14.14 -9.23 31.80
N ASP A 309 13.37 -8.17 31.56
CA ASP A 309 12.28 -7.76 32.46
C ASP A 309 10.95 -8.51 32.21
N LEU A 310 10.90 -9.39 31.20
CA LEU A 310 9.69 -10.13 30.80
C LEU A 310 9.69 -11.62 31.17
N LEU A 311 10.86 -12.23 31.40
CA LEU A 311 10.93 -13.62 31.90
C LEU A 311 10.54 -13.75 33.38
N SER A 312 10.31 -12.64 34.10
CA SER A 312 9.74 -12.64 35.45
C SER A 312 8.21 -12.49 35.47
N ARG A 313 7.54 -12.47 34.30
CA ARG A 313 6.07 -12.31 34.19
C ARG A 313 5.38 -13.31 33.25
N ILE A 314 6.02 -14.44 32.97
CA ILE A 314 5.37 -15.65 32.44
C ILE A 314 5.71 -16.80 33.38
#